data_AF-A0A9N9BXF6-F1
#
_entry.id   AF-A0A9N9BXF6-F1
#
_cell.length_a   1.000
_cell.length_b   1.000
_cell.length_c   1.000
_cell.angle_alpha   90.00
_cell.angle_beta   90.00
_cell.angle_gamma   90.00
#
_symmetry.space_group_name_H-M   'P 1'
#
loop_
_entity.id
_entity.type
_entity.pdbx_description
1 polymer ?
#
loop_
_entity_poly.entity_id
_entity_poly.type
_entity_poly.pdbx_seq_one_letter_code
_entity_poly.pdbx_strand_id
1 'polypeptide(L)'
;MSSTNPKETKTTLTNEQRKAIIVHKDKNPNINAIGENPLAKRQRTVQHLDLEDMLYEWILQSQDCIILSDDVIIKKAKNLAKLFHISENDFKFSHEDASVDDAIIAEALPRLREILKEYDLKDIYNMDETGLFYQY
;
A
#
# COMPACT_ATOMS: atom_id res chain seq x y z
N MET A 1 -48.09 2.17 -18.76
CA MET A 1 -46.77 1.81 -19.31
C MET A 1 -45.72 2.37 -18.36
N SER A 2 -45.26 1.57 -17.39
CA SER A 2 -44.27 2.02 -16.40
C SER A 2 -42.89 1.62 -16.89
N SER A 3 -42.11 2.62 -17.32
CA SER A 3 -40.71 2.45 -17.72
C SER A 3 -39.85 2.30 -16.47
N THR A 4 -39.42 1.07 -16.18
CA THR A 4 -38.41 0.82 -15.14
C THR A 4 -37.03 1.08 -15.72
N ASN A 5 -36.40 2.17 -15.27
CA ASN A 5 -34.99 2.45 -15.55
C ASN A 5 -34.11 1.32 -14.97
N PRO A 6 -33.17 0.73 -15.73
CA PRO A 6 -32.25 -0.24 -15.18
C PRO A 6 -31.34 0.46 -14.18
N LYS A 7 -31.32 -0.05 -12.95
CA LYS A 7 -30.37 0.39 -11.91
C LYS A 7 -28.97 0.10 -12.43
N GLU A 8 -28.16 1.15 -12.58
CA GLU A 8 -26.74 1.02 -12.89
C GLU A 8 -26.07 0.15 -11.82
N THR A 9 -25.81 -1.11 -12.17
CA THR A 9 -25.00 -2.00 -11.35
C THR A 9 -23.56 -1.53 -11.46
N LYS A 10 -23.03 -0.97 -10.37
CA LYS A 10 -21.59 -0.77 -10.21
C LYS A 10 -20.90 -2.11 -10.51
N THR A 11 -20.19 -2.18 -11.64
CA THR A 11 -19.49 -3.38 -12.07
C THR A 11 -18.25 -3.58 -11.20
N THR A 12 -18.38 -4.43 -10.19
CA THR A 12 -17.23 -4.90 -9.40
C THR A 12 -16.35 -5.78 -10.28
N LEU A 13 -15.03 -5.51 -10.29
CA LEU A 13 -14.06 -6.31 -11.03
C LEU A 13 -14.06 -7.77 -10.54
N THR A 14 -14.02 -8.72 -11.46
CA THR A 14 -13.85 -10.14 -11.15
C THR A 14 -12.46 -10.41 -10.58
N ASN A 15 -12.29 -11.54 -9.89
CA ASN A 15 -10.98 -11.95 -9.36
C ASN A 15 -9.93 -12.11 -10.48
N GLU A 16 -10.35 -12.55 -11.67
CA GLU A 16 -9.49 -12.65 -12.85
C GLU A 16 -9.05 -11.26 -13.34
N GLN A 17 -9.97 -10.30 -13.39
CA GLN A 17 -9.66 -8.92 -13.76
C GLN A 17 -8.74 -8.26 -12.73
N ARG A 18 -8.93 -8.52 -11.43
CA ARG A 18 -8.07 -8.02 -10.35
C ARG A 18 -6.65 -8.59 -10.45
N LYS A 19 -6.51 -9.88 -10.75
CA LYS A 19 -5.22 -10.53 -11.03
C LYS A 19 -4.50 -9.89 -12.21
N ALA A 20 -5.20 -9.68 -13.32
CA ALA A 20 -4.63 -9.09 -14.52
C ALA A 20 -4.07 -7.67 -14.26
N ILE A 21 -4.77 -6.86 -13.45
CA ILE A 21 -4.31 -5.50 -13.10
C ILE A 21 -2.97 -5.53 -12.36
N ILE A 22 -2.78 -6.46 -11.41
CA ILE A 22 -1.52 -6.58 -10.66
C ILE A 22 -0.36 -6.94 -11.61
N VAL A 23 -0.57 -7.91 -12.50
CA VAL A 23 0.45 -8.34 -13.48
C VAL A 23 0.88 -7.21 -14.42
N HIS A 24 0.00 -6.26 -14.70
CA HIS A 24 0.29 -5.11 -15.57
C HIS A 24 0.85 -3.89 -14.83
N LYS A 25 0.73 -3.82 -13.50
CA LYS A 25 1.34 -2.75 -12.67
C LYS A 25 2.85 -2.67 -12.85
N ASP A 26 3.51 -3.82 -12.94
CA ASP A 26 4.97 -3.93 -13.07
C ASP A 26 5.48 -3.60 -14.49
N LYS A 27 4.58 -3.46 -15.46
CA LYS A 27 4.90 -3.18 -16.88
C LYS A 27 4.64 -1.73 -17.26
N ASN A 28 4.39 -0.83 -16.31
CA ASN A 28 4.12 0.57 -16.62
C ASN A 28 5.35 1.22 -17.29
N PRO A 29 5.31 1.62 -18.57
CA PRO A 29 6.48 2.13 -19.30
C PRO A 29 6.94 3.52 -18.83
N ASN A 30 6.18 4.18 -17.95
CA ASN A 30 6.44 5.55 -17.49
C ASN A 30 7.54 5.65 -16.41
N ILE A 31 8.34 4.60 -16.18
CA ILE A 31 9.46 4.61 -15.22
C ILE A 31 10.66 5.41 -15.77
N ASN A 32 10.80 5.53 -17.09
CA ASN A 32 11.98 6.12 -17.72
C ASN A 32 11.88 7.63 -17.98
N ALA A 33 10.77 8.30 -17.63
CA ALA A 33 10.53 9.70 -17.98
C ALA A 33 10.79 10.71 -16.84
N ILE A 34 11.03 10.24 -15.62
CA ILE A 34 11.41 11.11 -14.50
C ILE A 34 12.79 10.64 -14.04
N GLY A 35 13.79 11.53 -14.15
CA GLY A 35 15.16 11.30 -13.72
C GLY A 35 15.27 11.15 -12.20
N GLU A 36 14.64 10.12 -11.65
CA GLU A 36 14.62 9.80 -10.25
C GLU A 36 15.47 8.54 -10.00
N ASN A 37 16.37 8.70 -9.04
CA ASN A 37 17.25 7.71 -8.45
C ASN A 37 16.66 6.27 -8.52
N PRO A 38 17.39 5.26 -9.03
CA PRO A 38 16.91 3.87 -9.08
C PRO A 38 16.59 3.26 -7.70
N LEU A 39 16.88 3.96 -6.59
CA LEU A 39 16.37 3.65 -5.24
C LEU A 39 14.93 4.11 -4.95
N ALA A 40 14.32 4.95 -5.79
CA ALA A 40 13.01 5.58 -5.53
C ALA A 40 11.82 4.61 -5.69
N LYS A 41 11.98 3.54 -6.47
CA LYS A 41 10.99 2.47 -6.57
C LYS A 41 11.58 1.26 -5.89
N ARG A 42 11.28 1.10 -4.59
CA ARG A 42 11.65 -0.08 -3.80
C ARG A 42 11.24 -1.34 -4.59
N GLN A 43 12.20 -1.97 -5.27
CA GLN A 43 12.04 -3.32 -5.78
C GLN A 43 12.03 -4.21 -4.55
N ARG A 44 10.84 -4.41 -3.96
CA ARG A 44 10.67 -5.34 -2.85
C ARG A 44 10.98 -6.72 -3.40
N THR A 45 12.11 -7.31 -3.01
CA THR A 45 12.39 -8.72 -3.27
C THR A 45 11.38 -9.52 -2.46
N VAL A 46 10.37 -10.08 -3.14
CA VAL A 46 9.41 -11.00 -2.51
C VAL A 46 10.20 -12.23 -2.06
N GLN A 47 10.31 -12.41 -0.74
CA GLN A 47 11.14 -13.47 -0.17
C GLN A 47 10.52 -14.86 -0.34
N HIS A 48 9.18 -14.94 -0.38
CA HIS A 48 8.44 -16.20 -0.45
C HIS A 48 7.28 -16.09 -1.45
N LEU A 49 7.60 -16.20 -2.74
CA LEU A 49 6.63 -16.02 -3.83
C LEU A 49 5.45 -17.00 -3.72
N ASP A 50 5.72 -18.27 -3.42
CA ASP A 50 4.67 -19.30 -3.28
C ASP A 50 3.70 -19.02 -2.12
N LEU A 51 4.20 -18.44 -1.03
CA LEU A 51 3.36 -18.07 0.11
C LEU A 51 2.50 -16.85 -0.22
N GLU A 52 3.08 -15.82 -0.83
CA GLU A 52 2.37 -14.61 -1.25
C GLU A 52 1.28 -14.93 -2.27
N ASP A 53 1.57 -15.77 -3.25
CA ASP A 53 0.59 -16.22 -4.25
C ASP A 53 -0.57 -16.96 -3.59
N MET A 54 -0.28 -17.90 -2.68
CA MET A 54 -1.31 -18.65 -1.99
C MET A 54 -2.15 -17.78 -1.03
N LEU A 55 -1.51 -16.80 -0.37
CA LEU A 55 -2.20 -15.85 0.48
C LEU A 55 -3.10 -14.92 -0.35
N TYR A 56 -2.62 -14.47 -1.51
CA TYR A 56 -3.36 -13.61 -2.43
C TYR A 56 -4.60 -14.33 -3.00
N GLU A 57 -4.47 -15.58 -3.42
CA GLU A 57 -5.61 -16.39 -3.85
C GLU A 57 -6.67 -16.52 -2.75
N TRP A 58 -6.22 -16.75 -1.52
CA TRP A 58 -7.13 -16.85 -0.39
C TRP A 58 -7.85 -15.53 -0.10
N ILE A 59 -7.15 -14.39 -0.17
CA ILE A 59 -7.74 -13.05 -0.02
C ILE A 59 -8.82 -12.82 -1.08
N LEU A 60 -8.52 -13.09 -2.35
CA LEU A 60 -9.47 -12.91 -3.44
C LEU A 60 -10.73 -13.77 -3.29
N GLN A 61 -10.58 -14.98 -2.76
CA GLN A 61 -11.72 -15.87 -2.51
C GLN A 61 -12.53 -15.44 -1.28
N SER A 62 -11.88 -14.82 -0.30
CA SER A 62 -12.48 -14.53 1.01
C SER A 62 -13.07 -13.12 1.10
N GLN A 63 -12.60 -12.17 0.30
CA GLN A 63 -13.00 -10.75 0.37
C GLN A 63 -14.51 -10.50 0.19
N ASP A 64 -15.20 -11.37 -0.55
CA ASP A 64 -16.64 -11.24 -0.80
C ASP A 64 -17.50 -11.85 0.34
N CYS A 65 -16.86 -12.63 1.22
CA CYS A 65 -17.53 -13.40 2.26
C CYS A 65 -17.22 -12.90 3.68
N ILE A 66 -16.03 -12.32 3.89
CA ILE A 66 -15.57 -11.86 5.21
C ILE A 66 -14.87 -10.51 5.11
N ILE A 67 -15.00 -9.70 6.17
CA ILE A 67 -14.17 -8.51 6.35
C ILE A 67 -12.75 -8.97 6.67
N LEU A 68 -11.82 -8.71 5.75
CA LEU A 68 -10.42 -9.06 5.90
C LEU A 68 -9.68 -7.95 6.66
N SER A 69 -9.70 -8.03 8.00
CA SER A 69 -8.84 -7.17 8.82
C SER A 69 -7.38 -7.64 8.77
N ASP A 70 -6.45 -6.74 9.10
CA ASP A 70 -5.02 -7.04 9.16
C ASP A 70 -4.73 -8.27 10.03
N ASP A 71 -5.35 -8.37 11.21
CA ASP A 71 -5.20 -9.53 12.10
C ASP A 71 -5.61 -10.85 11.45
N VAL A 72 -6.67 -10.83 10.65
CA VAL A 72 -7.19 -12.01 9.94
C VAL A 72 -6.21 -12.44 8.85
N ILE A 73 -5.69 -11.47 8.07
CA ILE A 73 -4.71 -11.72 7.02
C ILE A 73 -3.39 -12.21 7.62
N ILE A 74 -2.87 -11.54 8.65
CA ILE A 74 -1.63 -11.90 9.36
C ILE A 74 -1.74 -13.32 9.93
N LYS A 75 -2.87 -13.64 10.58
CA LYS A 75 -3.09 -14.98 11.14
C LYS A 75 -3.11 -16.05 10.06
N LYS A 76 -3.76 -15.79 8.93
CA LYS A 76 -3.75 -16.71 7.79
C LYS A 76 -2.33 -16.89 7.27
N ALA A 77 -1.61 -15.81 7.02
CA ALA A 77 -0.26 -15.83 6.50
C ALA A 77 0.72 -16.62 7.40
N LYS A 78 0.63 -16.45 8.72
CA LYS A 78 1.39 -17.27 9.68
C LYS A 78 1.08 -18.76 9.57
N ASN A 79 -0.18 -19.12 9.34
CA ASN A 79 -0.55 -20.53 9.13
C ASN A 79 0.02 -21.07 7.81
N LEU A 80 0.08 -20.25 6.76
CA LEU A 80 0.71 -20.63 5.49
C LEU A 80 2.23 -20.76 5.65
N ALA A 81 2.88 -19.85 6.37
CA ALA A 81 4.30 -19.92 6.68
C ALA A 81 4.66 -21.24 7.39
N LYS A 82 3.85 -21.64 8.38
CA LYS A 82 3.99 -22.95 9.04
C LYS A 82 3.87 -24.12 8.08
N LEU A 83 2.92 -24.05 7.14
CA LEU A 83 2.72 -25.08 6.12
C LEU A 83 3.91 -25.19 5.15
N PHE A 84 4.55 -24.07 4.82
CA PHE A 84 5.75 -24.02 3.98
C PHE A 84 7.06 -24.25 4.75
N HIS A 85 6.99 -24.61 6.04
CA HIS A 85 8.16 -24.78 6.92
C HIS A 85 9.05 -23.53 7.01
N ILE A 86 8.47 -22.33 6.84
CA ILE A 86 9.16 -21.06 7.01
C ILE A 86 9.18 -20.74 8.51
N SER A 87 10.37 -20.43 9.04
CA SER A 87 10.55 -20.06 10.44
C SER A 87 9.78 -18.77 10.75
N GLU A 88 9.10 -18.69 11.90
CA GLU A 88 8.40 -17.47 12.34
C GLU A 88 9.34 -16.25 12.45
N ASN A 89 10.64 -16.48 12.62
CA ASN A 89 11.66 -15.42 12.68
C ASN A 89 12.05 -14.85 11.30
N ASP A 90 11.84 -15.62 10.23
CA ASP A 90 12.15 -15.20 8.85
C ASP A 90 10.92 -14.52 8.21
N PHE A 91 9.73 -14.80 8.73
CA PHE A 91 8.47 -14.25 8.22
C PHE A 91 8.15 -12.89 8.85
N LYS A 92 8.74 -11.81 8.31
CA LYS A 92 8.49 -10.44 8.77
C LYS A 92 7.44 -9.74 7.91
N PHE A 93 6.24 -9.50 8.47
CA PHE A 93 5.30 -8.56 7.86
C PHE A 93 5.93 -7.18 7.90
N SER A 94 6.08 -6.56 6.73
CA SER A 94 6.37 -5.13 6.63
C SER A 94 5.10 -4.37 7.00
N HIS A 95 4.72 -4.40 8.28
CA HIS A 95 3.88 -3.33 8.81
C HIS A 95 4.67 -2.03 8.60
N GLU A 96 3.98 -0.93 8.33
CA GLU A 96 4.58 0.32 7.85
C GLU A 96 5.54 1.03 8.82
N ASP A 97 6.17 0.32 9.76
CA ASP A 97 7.44 0.70 10.35
C ASP A 97 8.56 0.46 9.35
N ALA A 98 8.52 1.18 8.23
CA ALA A 98 9.77 1.66 7.66
C ALA A 98 10.34 2.62 8.72
N SER A 99 11.02 2.07 9.73
CA SER A 99 11.75 2.82 10.74
C SER A 99 12.59 3.85 10.00
N VAL A 100 12.11 5.10 10.04
CA VAL A 100 12.91 6.21 9.56
C VAL A 100 13.98 6.39 10.60
N ASP A 101 15.23 6.54 10.16
CA ASP A 101 16.33 6.78 11.07
C ASP A 101 16.06 8.05 11.88
N ASP A 102 15.94 7.88 13.20
CA ASP A 102 15.66 8.98 14.14
C ASP A 102 16.70 10.11 14.01
N ALA A 103 17.93 9.80 13.60
CA ALA A 103 18.96 10.79 13.34
C ALA A 103 18.63 11.65 12.11
N ILE A 104 18.10 11.04 11.04
CA ILE A 104 17.66 11.77 9.84
C ILE A 104 16.47 12.67 10.19
N ILE A 105 15.53 12.19 11.00
CA ILE A 105 14.40 12.99 11.47
C ILE A 105 14.86 14.15 12.37
N ALA A 106 15.78 13.89 13.29
CA ALA A 106 16.34 14.88 14.19
C ALA A 106 17.09 16.01 13.46
N GLU A 107 17.72 15.71 12.32
CA GLU A 107 18.35 16.72 11.46
C GLU A 107 17.35 17.45 10.55
N ALA A 108 16.45 16.71 9.91
CA ALA A 108 15.55 17.26 8.89
C ALA A 108 14.44 18.15 9.47
N LEU A 109 13.90 17.82 10.65
CA LEU A 109 12.78 18.55 11.24
C LEU A 109 13.13 20.01 11.62
N PRO A 110 14.27 20.32 12.27
CA PRO A 110 14.66 21.70 12.53
C PRO A 110 14.80 22.52 11.25
N ARG A 111 15.44 21.96 10.22
CA ARG A 111 15.64 22.63 8.93
C ARG A 111 14.32 22.89 8.22
N LEU A 112 13.41 21.92 8.22
CA LEU A 112 12.07 22.08 7.65
C LEU A 112 11.32 23.20 8.37
N ARG A 113 11.35 23.23 9.71
CA ARG A 113 10.72 24.28 10.52
C ARG A 113 11.30 25.68 10.26
N GLU A 114 12.59 25.79 9.94
CA GLU A 114 13.18 27.07 9.54
C GLU A 114 12.64 27.55 8.19
N ILE A 115 12.57 26.67 7.20
CA ILE A 115 12.02 27.00 5.87
C ILE A 115 10.55 27.40 5.99
N LEU A 116 9.76 26.68 6.80
CA LEU A 116 8.34 26.97 6.97
C LEU A 116 8.06 28.33 7.63
N LYS A 117 9.00 28.91 8.39
CA LYS A 117 8.85 30.27 8.95
C LYS A 117 8.84 31.36 7.87
N GLU A 118 9.32 31.08 6.68
CA GLU A 118 9.33 32.03 5.55
C GLU A 118 7.96 32.14 4.87
N TYR A 119 7.01 31.25 5.21
CA TYR A 119 5.68 31.18 4.60
C TYR A 119 4.61 31.50 5.63
N ASP A 120 3.55 32.21 5.20
CA ASP A 120 2.35 32.34 6.01
C ASP A 120 1.65 30.98 6.11
N LEU A 121 1.04 30.68 7.26
CA LEU A 121 0.33 29.40 7.48
C LEU A 121 -0.73 29.08 6.42
N LYS A 122 -1.38 30.12 5.86
CA LYS A 122 -2.37 29.99 4.77
C LYS A 122 -1.79 29.42 3.47
N ASP A 123 -0.47 29.48 3.31
CA ASP A 123 0.27 29.02 2.14
C ASP A 123 0.90 27.63 2.35
N ILE A 124 0.74 27.03 3.54
CA ILE A 124 1.24 25.69 3.89
C ILE A 124 0.06 24.72 3.93
N TYR A 125 -0.23 24.10 2.79
CA TYR A 125 -1.36 23.20 2.60
C TYR A 125 -1.01 21.75 2.97
N ASN A 126 -1.87 21.09 3.73
CA ASN A 126 -1.84 19.63 3.83
C ASN A 126 -2.37 19.03 2.52
N MET A 127 -1.64 18.08 1.95
CA MET A 127 -1.97 17.48 0.65
C MET A 127 -3.20 16.54 0.72
N ASP A 128 -3.62 16.14 1.92
CA ASP A 128 -4.66 15.12 2.15
C ASP A 128 -6.12 15.62 2.07
N GLU A 129 -6.36 16.75 1.41
CA GLU A 129 -7.69 17.37 1.21
C GLU A 129 -8.48 17.70 2.50
N THR A 130 -7.89 17.57 3.68
CA THR A 130 -8.60 17.81 4.95
C THR A 130 -8.82 19.30 5.25
N GLY A 131 -8.23 20.20 4.47
CA GLY A 131 -8.29 21.65 4.72
C GLY A 131 -7.62 22.07 6.02
N LEU A 132 -6.83 21.17 6.63
CA LEU A 132 -6.05 21.46 7.83
C LEU A 132 -4.71 22.07 7.42
N PHE A 133 -4.37 23.20 8.03
CA PHE A 133 -3.02 23.78 7.91
C PHE A 133 -2.05 22.99 8.76
N TYR A 134 -0.82 22.82 8.28
CA TYR A 134 0.23 22.17 9.04
C TYR A 134 0.52 22.96 10.34
N GLN A 135 0.43 22.29 11.49
CA GLN A 135 0.78 22.83 12.80
C GLN A 135 2.04 22.13 13.31
N TYR A 136 3.06 22.90 13.67
CA TYR A 136 4.39 22.42 14.08
C TYR A 136 4.74 22.70 15.53
#